data_AF-A0A7C5WZS7-F1
#
_entry.id   AF-A0A7C5WZS7-F1
#
_cell.length_a   1.000
_cell.length_b   1.000
_cell.length_c   1.000
_cell.angle_alpha   90.00
_cell.angle_beta   90.00
_cell.angle_gamma   90.00
#
_symmetry.space_group_name_H-M   'P 1'
#
loop_
_entity.id
_entity.type
_entity.pdbx_description
1 polymer ?
#
loop_
_entity_poly.entity_id
_entity_poly.type
_entity_poly.pdbx_seq_one_letter_code
_entity_poly.pdbx_strand_id
1 'polypeptide(L)'
;MKELYFKRARQFFFATLGFVSLVFFACLPLYPYFKLPLHPNLVLGMLTFNLILGVIFIPLALFLRKRLFPIKMEEPYWSQRATTRYFWLYFLAGIPFAFSFLAFIVFASLALLIEGYLLTVFGLILLRPREEDLT
;
A
#
# COMPACT_ATOMS: atom_id res chain seq x y z
N MET A 1 -4.86 24.72 13.16
CA MET A 1 -5.67 23.55 12.75
C MET A 1 -5.04 22.77 11.59
N LYS A 2 -4.70 23.44 10.47
CA LYS A 2 -4.04 22.81 9.30
C LYS A 2 -2.77 22.03 9.63
N GLU A 3 -1.84 22.64 10.36
CA GLU A 3 -0.57 22.00 10.77
C GLU A 3 -0.77 20.73 11.62
N LEU A 4 -1.68 20.81 12.60
CA LEU A 4 -2.02 19.66 13.46
C LEU A 4 -2.59 18.50 12.63
N TYR A 5 -3.43 18.80 11.63
CA TYR A 5 -3.93 17.78 10.72
C TYR A 5 -2.81 17.17 9.88
N PHE A 6 -1.90 17.97 9.30
CA PHE A 6 -0.77 17.44 8.54
C PHE A 6 0.13 16.53 9.35
N LYS A 7 0.38 16.87 10.62
CA LYS A 7 1.10 16.00 11.55
C LYS A 7 0.39 14.66 11.70
N ARG A 8 -0.94 14.65 11.86
CA ARG A 8 -1.75 13.42 11.96
C ARG A 8 -1.79 12.63 10.65
N ALA A 9 -1.93 13.29 9.51
CA ALA A 9 -1.92 12.63 8.20
C ALA A 9 -0.56 11.95 7.93
N ARG A 10 0.56 12.61 8.30
CA ARG A 10 1.89 12.00 8.24
C ARG A 10 2.03 10.81 9.20
N GLN A 11 1.52 10.93 10.43
CA GLN A 11 1.49 9.80 11.37
C GLN A 11 0.70 8.62 10.81
N PHE A 12 -0.46 8.86 10.19
CA PHE A 12 -1.26 7.84 9.54
C PHE A 12 -0.49 7.17 8.38
N PHE A 13 0.16 7.96 7.52
CA PHE A 13 1.03 7.45 6.47
C PHE A 13 2.14 6.53 7.02
N PHE A 14 2.88 6.98 8.05
CA PHE A 14 3.94 6.19 8.66
C PHE A 14 3.40 4.95 9.39
N ALA A 15 2.20 5.03 9.98
CA ALA A 15 1.56 3.87 10.59
C ALA A 15 1.19 2.82 9.52
N THR A 16 0.67 3.23 8.35
CA THR A 16 0.39 2.30 7.25
C THR A 16 1.66 1.68 6.69
N LEU A 17 2.70 2.47 6.44
CA LEU A 17 4.00 1.98 5.97
C LEU A 17 4.64 1.02 7.00
N GLY A 18 4.56 1.39 8.28
CA GLY A 18 5.03 0.60 9.40
C GLY A 18 4.28 -0.71 9.53
N PHE A 19 2.95 -0.71 9.37
CA PHE A 19 2.13 -1.92 9.36
C PHE A 19 2.53 -2.88 8.24
N VAL A 20 2.61 -2.40 6.99
CA VAL A 20 3.04 -3.22 5.85
C VAL A 20 4.44 -3.80 6.08
N SER A 21 5.37 -2.99 6.59
CA SER A 21 6.74 -3.42 6.89
C SER A 21 6.78 -4.44 8.02
N LEU A 22 6.03 -4.24 9.09
CA LEU A 22 5.96 -5.17 10.22
C LEU A 22 5.43 -6.53 9.77
N VAL A 23 4.36 -6.56 8.97
CA VAL A 23 3.80 -7.80 8.41
C VAL A 23 4.83 -8.50 7.52
N PHE A 24 5.52 -7.75 6.66
CA PHE A 24 6.58 -8.31 5.81
C PHE A 24 7.71 -8.94 6.65
N PHE A 25 8.25 -8.20 7.63
CA PHE A 25 9.33 -8.70 8.49
C PHE A 25 8.89 -9.87 9.37
N ALA A 26 7.63 -9.92 9.80
CA ALA A 26 7.08 -11.06 10.53
C ALA A 26 7.02 -12.35 9.68
N CYS A 27 6.90 -12.23 8.35
CA CYS A 27 6.89 -13.38 7.44
C CYS A 27 8.29 -13.98 7.21
N LEU A 28 9.35 -13.17 7.25
CA LEU A 28 10.72 -13.62 7.00
C LEU A 28 11.19 -14.78 7.91
N PRO A 29 11.03 -14.73 9.25
CA PRO A 29 11.43 -15.84 10.11
C PRO A 29 10.56 -17.09 9.94
N LEU A 30 9.34 -16.94 9.39
CA LEU A 30 8.44 -18.08 9.14
C LEU A 30 8.83 -18.83 7.85
N TYR A 31 9.46 -18.15 6.89
CA TYR A 31 9.78 -18.73 5.57
C TYR A 31 10.54 -20.07 5.62
N PRO A 32 11.61 -20.25 6.44
CA PRO A 32 12.34 -21.51 6.49
C PRO A 32 11.48 -22.72 6.89
N TYR A 33 10.42 -22.51 7.67
CA TYR A 33 9.55 -23.58 8.18
C TYR A 33 8.48 -24.03 7.18
N PHE A 34 8.10 -23.17 6.24
CA PHE A 34 7.01 -23.43 5.28
C PHE A 34 7.47 -23.45 3.82
N LYS A 35 8.78 -23.44 3.57
CA LYS A 35 9.35 -23.38 2.22
C LYS A 35 8.89 -24.57 1.37
N LEU A 36 8.03 -24.29 0.38
CA LEU A 36 7.57 -25.25 -0.61
C LEU A 36 8.39 -25.13 -1.91
N PRO A 37 8.79 -26.26 -2.53
CA PRO A 37 9.39 -26.24 -3.86
C PRO A 37 8.32 -25.93 -4.91
N LEU A 38 8.23 -24.66 -5.30
CA LEU A 38 7.30 -24.21 -6.34
C LEU A 38 7.92 -24.35 -7.72
N HIS A 39 7.11 -24.76 -8.70
CA HIS A 39 7.53 -24.82 -10.09
C HIS A 39 7.85 -23.39 -10.61
N PRO A 40 8.97 -23.17 -11.33
CA PRO A 40 9.38 -21.84 -11.78
C PRO A 40 8.29 -21.08 -12.56
N ASN A 41 7.55 -21.77 -13.44
CA ASN A 41 6.45 -21.16 -14.20
C ASN A 41 5.33 -20.61 -13.31
N LEU A 42 5.03 -21.27 -12.18
CA LEU A 42 4.02 -20.80 -11.23
C LEU A 42 4.51 -19.53 -10.54
N VAL A 43 5.78 -19.52 -10.09
CA VAL A 43 6.39 -18.33 -9.47
C VAL A 43 6.39 -17.16 -10.45
N LEU A 44 6.82 -17.38 -11.69
CA LEU A 44 6.84 -16.36 -12.73
C LEU A 44 5.44 -15.83 -13.04
N GLY A 45 4.44 -16.72 -13.13
CA GLY A 45 3.04 -16.34 -13.34
C GLY A 45 2.50 -15.46 -12.21
N MET A 46 2.77 -15.83 -10.95
CA MET A 46 2.36 -15.03 -9.79
C MET A 46 3.07 -13.67 -9.75
N LEU A 47 4.38 -13.62 -10.03
CA LEU A 47 5.13 -12.36 -10.10
C LEU A 47 4.55 -11.44 -11.18
N THR A 48 4.36 -11.98 -12.38
CA THR A 48 3.79 -11.22 -13.52
C THR A 48 2.40 -10.69 -13.19
N PHE A 49 1.56 -11.52 -12.58
CA PHE A 49 0.22 -11.11 -12.15
C PHE A 49 0.28 -10.01 -11.09
N ASN A 50 1.15 -10.14 -10.09
CA ASN A 50 1.32 -9.14 -9.03
C ASN A 50 1.88 -7.81 -9.55
N LEU A 51 2.81 -7.87 -10.51
CA LEU A 51 3.28 -6.71 -11.25
C LEU A 51 2.11 -6.00 -11.98
N ILE A 52 1.24 -6.76 -12.66
CA ILE A 52 0.05 -6.22 -13.33
C ILE A 52 -0.88 -5.54 -12.31
N LEU A 53 -1.09 -6.14 -11.13
CA LEU A 53 -1.84 -5.48 -10.04
C LEU A 53 -1.20 -4.14 -9.66
N GLY A 54 0.13 -4.10 -9.50
CA GLY A 54 0.85 -2.85 -9.24
C GLY A 54 0.63 -1.80 -10.32
N VAL A 55 0.78 -2.20 -11.60
CA VAL A 55 0.61 -1.33 -12.77
C VAL A 55 -0.83 -0.83 -12.94
N ILE A 56 -1.83 -1.56 -12.47
CA ILE A 56 -3.23 -1.12 -12.53
C ILE A 56 -3.58 -0.25 -11.32
N PHE A 57 -3.36 -0.76 -10.11
CA PHE A 57 -3.90 -0.16 -8.90
C PHE A 57 -3.10 1.05 -8.41
N ILE A 58 -1.77 1.09 -8.60
CA ILE A 58 -0.97 2.25 -8.20
C ILE A 58 -1.31 3.48 -9.08
N PRO A 59 -1.32 3.39 -10.42
CA PRO A 59 -1.77 4.50 -11.26
C PRO A 59 -3.22 4.90 -11.02
N LEU A 60 -4.12 3.94 -10.77
CA LEU A 60 -5.50 4.22 -10.39
C LEU A 60 -5.58 5.04 -9.10
N ALA A 61 -4.80 4.69 -8.07
CA ALA A 61 -4.74 5.45 -6.84
C ALA A 61 -4.20 6.88 -7.07
N LEU A 62 -3.17 7.04 -7.90
CA LEU A 62 -2.64 8.37 -8.25
C LEU A 62 -3.64 9.21 -9.04
N PHE A 63 -4.38 8.61 -9.96
CA PHE A 63 -5.45 9.26 -10.70
C PHE A 63 -6.57 9.71 -9.76
N LEU A 64 -7.02 8.82 -8.87
CA LEU A 64 -8.04 9.14 -7.87
C LEU A 64 -7.57 10.24 -6.91
N ARG A 65 -6.29 10.24 -6.51
CA ARG A 65 -5.73 11.32 -5.67
C ARG A 65 -5.95 12.70 -6.32
N LYS A 66 -5.64 12.84 -7.61
CA LYS A 66 -5.84 14.10 -8.35
C LYS A 66 -7.31 14.54 -8.42
N ARG A 67 -8.25 13.59 -8.38
CA ARG A 67 -9.70 13.88 -8.43
C ARG A 67 -10.31 14.13 -7.05
N LEU A 68 -9.74 13.51 -6.01
CA LEU A 68 -10.23 13.55 -4.64
C LEU A 68 -9.62 14.69 -3.82
N PHE A 69 -8.60 15.39 -4.32
CA PHE A 69 -7.97 16.52 -3.66
C PHE A 69 -7.84 17.70 -4.64
N PRO A 70 -7.81 18.96 -4.18
CA PRO A 70 -7.80 19.39 -2.77
C PRO A 70 -9.18 19.35 -2.09
N ILE A 71 -9.18 19.36 -0.76
CA ILE A 71 -10.39 19.47 0.06
C ILE A 71 -10.45 20.86 0.69
N LYS A 72 -11.63 21.49 0.64
CA LYS A 72 -11.88 22.79 1.25
C LYS A 72 -12.02 22.67 2.77
N MET A 73 -11.22 23.41 3.52
CA MET A 73 -11.28 23.41 5.00
C MET A 73 -12.56 24.05 5.59
N GLU A 74 -13.30 24.79 4.77
CA GLU A 74 -14.60 25.39 5.13
C GLU A 74 -15.72 24.34 5.19
N GLU A 75 -15.53 23.16 4.58
CA GLU A 75 -16.54 22.10 4.57
C GLU A 75 -16.69 21.44 5.96
N PRO A 76 -17.93 21.13 6.39
CA PRO A 76 -18.13 20.36 7.61
C PRO A 76 -17.47 18.97 7.47
N TYR A 77 -16.82 18.51 8.54
CA TYR A 77 -16.13 17.22 8.59
C TYR A 77 -15.00 17.04 7.55
N TRP A 78 -14.39 18.13 7.06
CA TRP A 78 -13.31 18.09 6.07
C TRP A 78 -12.17 17.15 6.46
N SER A 79 -11.78 17.12 7.74
CA SER A 79 -10.66 16.32 8.25
C SER A 79 -10.95 14.82 8.20
N GLN A 80 -12.18 14.42 8.53
CA GLN A 80 -12.64 13.04 8.43
C GLN A 80 -12.69 12.60 6.96
N ARG A 81 -13.28 13.43 6.09
CA ARG A 81 -13.35 13.18 4.64
C ARG A 81 -11.97 13.00 4.01
N ALA A 82 -11.01 13.84 4.38
CA ALA A 82 -9.64 13.77 3.92
C ALA A 82 -8.93 12.48 4.40
N THR A 83 -9.09 12.13 5.68
CA THR A 83 -8.52 10.89 6.25
C THR A 83 -9.07 9.65 5.56
N THR A 84 -10.40 9.59 5.33
CA THR A 84 -11.04 8.48 4.62
C THR A 84 -10.54 8.36 3.18
N ARG A 85 -10.33 9.48 2.48
CA ARG A 85 -9.75 9.47 1.12
C ARG A 85 -8.32 8.92 1.12
N TYR A 86 -7.46 9.35 2.05
CA TYR A 86 -6.12 8.77 2.19
C TYR A 86 -6.16 7.27 2.51
N PHE A 87 -7.04 6.84 3.42
CA PHE A 87 -7.21 5.42 3.76
C PHE A 87 -7.48 4.58 2.50
N TRP A 88 -8.45 4.98 1.67
CA TRP A 88 -8.78 4.23 0.46
C TRP A 88 -7.66 4.24 -0.59
N LEU A 89 -6.95 5.35 -0.71
CA LEU A 89 -5.79 5.43 -1.61
C LEU A 89 -4.66 4.50 -1.16
N TYR A 90 -4.39 4.45 0.15
CA TYR A 90 -3.38 3.56 0.71
C TYR A 90 -3.79 2.10 0.60
N PHE A 91 -5.08 1.80 0.80
CA PHE A 91 -5.63 0.47 0.61
C PHE A 91 -5.45 -0.01 -0.84
N LEU A 92 -5.76 0.83 -1.84
CA LEU A 92 -5.54 0.53 -3.25
C LEU A 92 -4.06 0.25 -3.56
N ALA A 93 -3.15 1.09 -3.06
CA ALA A 93 -1.70 0.86 -3.22
C ALA A 93 -1.20 -0.38 -2.45
N GLY A 94 -1.96 -0.86 -1.46
CA GLY A 94 -1.69 -2.06 -0.68
C GLY A 94 -2.08 -3.38 -1.35
N ILE A 95 -2.81 -3.34 -2.46
CA ILE A 95 -3.31 -4.56 -3.15
C ILE A 95 -2.18 -5.52 -3.57
N PRO A 96 -1.05 -5.07 -4.16
CA PRO A 96 0.07 -5.96 -4.50
C PRO A 96 0.62 -6.71 -3.28
N PHE A 97 0.85 -6.00 -2.17
CA PHE A 97 1.30 -6.64 -0.94
C PHE A 97 0.25 -7.61 -0.38
N ALA A 98 -1.03 -7.25 -0.37
CA ALA A 98 -2.10 -8.12 0.11
C ALA A 98 -2.17 -9.44 -0.68
N PHE A 99 -2.08 -9.37 -2.01
CA PHE A 99 -2.02 -10.56 -2.86
C PHE A 99 -0.77 -11.39 -2.55
N SER A 100 0.41 -10.76 -2.51
CA SER A 100 1.66 -11.46 -2.24
C SER A 100 1.69 -12.11 -0.85
N PHE A 101 1.05 -11.50 0.14
CA PHE A 101 0.93 -12.02 1.50
C PHE A 101 0.03 -13.24 1.55
N LEU A 102 -1.14 -13.19 0.90
CA LEU A 102 -2.04 -14.34 0.79
C LEU A 102 -1.36 -15.51 0.07
N ALA A 103 -0.66 -15.22 -1.03
CA ALA A 103 0.11 -16.22 -1.76
C ALA A 103 1.28 -16.76 -0.93
N PHE A 104 1.91 -15.94 -0.08
CA PHE A 104 2.93 -16.40 0.86
C PHE A 104 2.36 -17.35 1.92
N ILE A 105 1.16 -17.10 2.45
CA ILE A 105 0.51 -18.03 3.39
C ILE A 105 0.29 -19.41 2.75
N VAL A 106 -0.10 -19.45 1.47
CA VAL A 106 -0.46 -20.71 0.78
C VAL A 106 0.77 -21.43 0.22
N PHE A 107 1.69 -20.68 -0.40
CA PHE A 107 2.78 -21.23 -1.20
C PHE A 107 4.18 -20.91 -0.66
N ALA A 108 4.27 -20.07 0.38
CA ALA A 108 5.53 -19.58 0.95
C ALA A 108 6.49 -18.98 -0.09
N SER A 109 5.97 -18.28 -1.12
CA SER A 109 6.83 -17.67 -2.15
C SER A 109 7.49 -16.38 -1.64
N LEU A 110 8.75 -16.47 -1.22
CA LEU A 110 9.50 -15.29 -0.73
C LEU A 110 9.73 -14.25 -1.83
N ALA A 111 10.01 -14.67 -3.06
CA ALA A 111 10.22 -13.76 -4.19
C ALA A 111 8.98 -12.89 -4.45
N LEU A 112 7.80 -13.51 -4.42
CA LEU A 112 6.54 -12.82 -4.60
C LEU A 112 6.24 -11.85 -3.45
N LEU A 113 6.52 -12.27 -2.21
CA LEU A 113 6.36 -11.43 -1.02
C LEU A 113 7.24 -10.16 -1.08
N ILE A 114 8.50 -10.32 -1.50
CA ILE A 114 9.43 -9.18 -1.68
C ILE A 114 8.92 -8.23 -2.77
N GLU A 115 8.49 -8.76 -3.92
CA GLU A 115 7.97 -7.94 -5.01
C GLU A 115 6.72 -7.16 -4.58
N GLY A 116 5.74 -7.83 -3.96
CA GLY A 116 4.53 -7.18 -3.45
C GLY A 116 4.84 -6.10 -2.41
N TYR A 117 5.80 -6.34 -1.52
CA TYR A 117 6.26 -5.34 -0.55
C TYR A 117 6.84 -4.10 -1.25
N LEU A 118 7.78 -4.31 -2.19
CA LEU A 118 8.42 -3.19 -2.90
C LEU A 118 7.41 -2.37 -3.71
N LEU A 119 6.50 -3.03 -4.44
CA LEU A 119 5.45 -2.36 -5.21
C LEU A 119 4.56 -1.50 -4.30
N THR A 120 4.10 -2.06 -3.17
CA THR A 120 3.25 -1.34 -2.23
C THR A 120 3.98 -0.20 -1.54
N VAL A 121 5.22 -0.39 -1.07
CA VAL A 121 6.03 0.69 -0.47
C VAL A 121 6.21 1.84 -1.47
N PHE A 122 6.55 1.52 -2.71
CA PHE A 122 6.68 2.51 -3.77
C PHE A 122 5.36 3.27 -4.01
N GLY A 123 4.25 2.55 -4.14
CA GLY A 123 2.91 3.14 -4.30
C GLY A 123 2.53 4.06 -3.13
N LEU A 124 2.80 3.65 -1.89
CA LEU A 124 2.55 4.47 -0.70
C LEU A 124 3.40 5.74 -0.70
N ILE A 125 4.69 5.66 -1.01
CA ILE A 125 5.59 6.83 -1.07
C ILE A 125 5.05 7.88 -2.06
N LEU A 126 4.54 7.46 -3.22
CA LEU A 126 3.94 8.35 -4.21
C LEU A 126 2.64 9.01 -3.70
N LEU A 127 1.94 8.37 -2.76
CA LEU A 127 0.70 8.86 -2.14
C LEU A 127 0.94 9.63 -0.82
N ARG A 128 2.20 9.98 -0.51
CA ARG A 128 2.55 10.74 0.70
C ARG A 128 1.70 12.03 0.80
N PRO A 129 1.14 12.36 1.99
CA PRO A 129 0.35 13.57 2.19
C PRO A 129 1.15 14.84 1.88
N ARG A 130 0.54 15.80 1.17
CA ARG A 130 1.15 17.07 0.79
C ARG A 130 0.29 18.25 1.22
N GLU A 131 0.93 19.40 1.48
CA GLU A 131 0.25 20.59 1.97
C GLU A 131 -0.81 21.15 1.00
N GLU A 132 -0.56 20.93 -0.30
CA GLU A 132 -1.46 21.25 -1.43
C GLU A 132 -2.76 20.43 -1.43
N ASP A 133 -2.83 19.31 -0.69
CA ASP A 133 -4.03 18.48 -0.62
C ASP A 133 -5.17 19.18 0.17
N LEU A 134 -4.87 20.26 0.91
CA LEU A 134 -5.85 21.06 1.66
C LEU A 134 -5.79 22.53 1.27
N THR A 135 -6.95 23.06 0.86
CA THR A 135 -7.16 24.47 0.52
C THR A 135 -8.12 25.14 1.48
#